data_AF-A0AB33JE54-F1
#
_entry.id   AF-A0AB33JE54-F1
#
_cell.length_a   1.000
_cell.length_b   1.000
_cell.length_c   1.000
_cell.angle_alpha   90.00
_cell.angle_beta   90.00
_cell.angle_gamma   90.00
#
_symmetry.space_group_name_H-M   'P 1'
#
loop_
_entity.id
_entity.type
_entity.pdbx_description
1 polymer ?
#
loop_
_entity_poly.entity_id
_entity_poly.type
_entity_poly.pdbx_seq_one_letter_code
_entity_poly.pdbx_strand_id
1 'polypeptide(L)'
;MEKYRHITEMENILDNHSRKMQELNELLESLKSSKGDYDRLMEYYYSDRRNQDLEDDRNGLIDKNLKRGVLSEDAIYDLMSDNYQCCMKMLELAVDYLKHT
;
A
#
# COMPACT_ATOMS: atom_id res chain seq x y z
N MET A 1 2.48 14.57 43.69
CA MET A 1 2.24 14.26 42.26
C MET A 1 3.49 13.78 41.53
N GLU A 2 4.69 14.25 41.89
CA GLU A 2 5.95 13.90 41.22
C GLU A 2 6.38 12.42 41.34
N LYS A 3 6.07 11.75 42.46
CA LYS A 3 6.47 10.36 42.76
C LYS A 3 6.01 9.32 41.72
N TYR A 4 4.89 9.54 41.04
CA TYR A 4 4.29 8.57 40.10
C TYR A 4 4.25 9.07 38.65
N ARG A 5 4.94 10.18 38.35
CA ARG A 5 4.95 10.76 37.00
C ARG A 5 5.40 9.76 35.92
N HIS A 6 6.37 8.90 36.25
CA HIS A 6 6.85 7.85 35.35
C HIS A 6 5.74 6.86 34.96
N ILE A 7 4.77 6.57 35.83
CA ILE A 7 3.65 5.67 35.51
C ILE A 7 2.79 6.29 34.43
N THR A 8 2.42 7.57 34.57
CA THR A 8 1.67 8.30 33.54
C THR A 8 2.44 8.38 32.22
N GLU A 9 3.75 8.58 32.27
CA GLU A 9 4.59 8.59 31.07
C GLU A 9 4.60 7.23 30.37
N MET A 10 4.75 6.13 31.11
CA MET A 10 4.70 4.77 30.55
C MET A 10 3.31 4.40 30.03
N GLU A 11 2.23 4.80 30.72
CA GLU A 11 0.86 4.56 30.28
C GLU A 11 0.60 5.23 28.92
N ASN A 12 1.02 6.48 28.77
CA ASN A 12 0.90 7.20 27.50
C ASN A 12 1.70 6.52 26.36
N ILE A 13 2.87 5.94 26.67
CA ILE A 13 3.66 5.18 25.70
C ILE A 13 2.92 3.90 25.32
N LEU A 14 2.40 3.16 26.30
CA LEU A 14 1.64 1.93 26.11
C LEU A 14 0.41 2.17 25.23
N ASP A 15 -0.41 3.16 25.56
CA ASP A 15 -1.63 3.49 24.83
C ASP A 15 -1.32 3.89 23.38
N ASN A 16 -0.31 4.75 23.20
CA ASN A 16 0.09 5.19 21.87
C ASN A 16 0.63 4.04 21.01
N HIS A 17 1.46 3.16 21.59
CA HIS A 17 2.02 2.04 20.84
C HIS A 17 0.95 0.98 20.53
N SER A 18 0.05 0.70 21.48
CA SER A 18 -1.09 -0.21 21.29
C SER A 18 -1.98 0.25 20.14
N ARG A 19 -2.32 1.55 20.11
CA ARG A 19 -3.11 2.13 19.01
C ARG A 19 -2.42 2.00 17.65
N LYS A 20 -1.12 2.30 17.56
CA LYS A 20 -0.36 2.14 16.31
C LYS A 20 -0.34 0.69 15.82
N MET A 21 -0.20 -0.27 16.74
CA MET A 21 -0.22 -1.70 16.37
C MET A 21 -1.60 -2.15 15.89
N GLN A 22 -2.68 -1.64 16.50
CA GLN A 22 -4.03 -1.88 16.03
C GLN A 22 -4.25 -1.31 14.62
N GLU A 23 -3.93 -0.03 14.41
CA GLU A 23 -4.06 0.65 13.11
C GLU A 23 -3.25 -0.06 12.01
N LEU A 24 -2.03 -0.50 12.34
CA LEU A 24 -1.20 -1.27 11.40
C LEU A 24 -1.85 -2.62 11.05
N ASN A 25 -2.33 -3.37 12.03
CA ASN A 25 -2.97 -4.67 11.79
C ASN A 25 -4.22 -4.54 10.90
N GLU A 26 -5.06 -3.53 11.14
CA GLU A 26 -6.23 -3.25 10.32
C GLU A 26 -5.84 -2.92 8.87
N LEU A 27 -4.79 -2.12 8.68
CA LEU A 27 -4.29 -1.79 7.35
C LEU A 27 -3.69 -3.01 6.63
N LEU A 28 -2.97 -3.87 7.35
CA LEU A 28 -2.40 -5.10 6.79
C LEU A 28 -3.47 -6.07 6.30
N GLU A 29 -4.55 -6.26 7.07
CA GLU A 29 -5.67 -7.09 6.64
C GLU A 29 -6.42 -6.46 5.46
N SER A 30 -6.59 -5.13 5.45
CA SER A 30 -7.16 -4.42 4.30
C SER A 30 -6.32 -4.65 3.03
N LEU A 31 -4.99 -4.49 3.10
CA LEU A 31 -4.08 -4.71 1.96
C LEU A 31 -4.12 -6.16 1.48
N LYS A 32 -4.16 -7.11 2.41
CA LYS A 32 -4.29 -8.54 2.10
C LYS A 32 -5.60 -8.83 1.38
N SER A 33 -6.70 -8.20 1.79
CA SER A 33 -8.01 -8.35 1.13
C SER A 33 -8.03 -7.77 -0.28
N SER A 34 -7.28 -6.68 -0.54
CA SER A 34 -7.18 -6.06 -1.87
C SER A 34 -6.17 -6.72 -2.81
N LYS A 35 -5.41 -7.74 -2.35
CA LYS A 35 -4.37 -8.39 -3.14
C LYS A 35 -4.89 -8.94 -4.47
N GLY A 36 -6.10 -9.50 -4.48
CA GLY A 36 -6.72 -10.01 -5.70
C GLY A 36 -7.00 -8.92 -6.74
N ASP A 37 -7.41 -7.73 -6.31
CA ASP A 37 -7.62 -6.60 -7.23
C ASP A 37 -6.31 -6.00 -7.72
N TYR A 38 -5.28 -5.96 -6.88
CA TYR A 38 -3.93 -5.60 -7.30
C TYR A 38 -3.41 -6.58 -8.37
N ASP A 39 -3.60 -7.88 -8.17
CA ASP A 39 -3.17 -8.91 -9.15
C ASP A 39 -3.90 -8.75 -10.48
N ARG A 40 -5.22 -8.52 -10.46
CA ARG A 40 -6.00 -8.23 -11.66
C ARG A 40 -5.53 -6.96 -12.38
N LEU A 41 -5.10 -5.94 -11.65
CA LEU A 41 -4.50 -4.74 -12.23
C LEU A 41 -3.16 -5.06 -12.92
N MET A 42 -2.32 -5.92 -12.32
CA MET A 42 -1.07 -6.37 -12.94
C MET A 42 -1.33 -7.21 -14.20
N GLU A 43 -2.28 -8.14 -14.13
CA GLU A 43 -2.71 -8.94 -15.28
C GLU A 43 -3.18 -8.03 -16.42
N TYR A 44 -3.99 -7.01 -16.13
CA TYR A 44 -4.40 -6.01 -17.11
C TYR A 44 -3.19 -5.28 -17.70
N TYR A 45 -2.29 -4.78 -16.85
CA TYR A 45 -1.12 -4.01 -17.29
C TYR A 45 -0.21 -4.75 -18.27
N TYR A 46 -0.06 -6.07 -18.09
CA TYR A 46 0.74 -6.92 -18.96
C TYR A 46 -0.05 -7.60 -20.10
N SER A 47 -1.37 -7.35 -20.19
CA SER A 47 -2.22 -8.01 -21.17
C SER A 47 -2.20 -7.36 -22.55
N ASP A 48 -2.47 -8.16 -23.58
CA ASP A 48 -2.80 -7.68 -24.92
C ASP A 48 -4.02 -6.75 -24.93
N ARG A 49 -4.93 -6.93 -23.96
CA ARG A 49 -6.11 -6.08 -23.82
C ARG A 49 -5.74 -4.63 -23.54
N ARG A 50 -4.80 -4.39 -22.62
CA ARG A 50 -4.32 -3.02 -22.34
C ARG A 50 -3.58 -2.43 -23.54
N ASN A 51 -2.83 -3.24 -24.30
CA ASN A 51 -2.19 -2.78 -25.53
C ASN A 51 -3.23 -2.32 -26.57
N GLN A 52 -4.32 -3.06 -26.73
CA GLN A 52 -5.43 -2.64 -27.60
C GLN A 52 -6.10 -1.37 -27.09
N ASP A 53 -6.42 -1.29 -25.79
CA ASP A 53 -7.06 -0.11 -25.23
C ASP A 53 -6.16 1.15 -25.38
N LEU A 54 -4.82 1.00 -25.29
CA LEU A 54 -3.86 2.07 -25.54
C LEU A 54 -3.83 2.51 -27.02
N GLU A 55 -3.98 1.56 -27.94
CA GLU A 55 -4.07 1.88 -29.37
C GLU A 55 -5.40 2.56 -29.72
N ASP A 56 -6.50 2.12 -29.11
CA ASP A 56 -7.81 2.78 -29.24
C ASP A 56 -7.76 4.22 -28.68
N ASP A 57 -7.01 4.44 -27.60
CA ASP A 57 -6.76 5.76 -27.04
C ASP A 57 -6.01 6.67 -28.03
N ARG A 58 -4.92 6.16 -28.62
CA ARG A 58 -4.09 6.86 -29.61
C ARG A 58 -4.87 7.22 -30.87
N ASN A 59 -5.80 6.36 -31.28
CA ASN A 59 -6.68 6.57 -32.42
C ASN A 59 -7.89 7.47 -32.09
N GLY A 60 -8.02 7.95 -30.86
CA GLY A 60 -9.07 8.87 -30.43
C GLY A 60 -10.45 8.21 -30.29
N LEU A 61 -10.49 6.88 -30.15
CA LEU A 61 -11.74 6.10 -30.00
C LEU A 61 -12.30 6.17 -28.57
N ILE A 62 -11.46 6.52 -27.58
CA ILE A 62 -11.85 6.63 -26.18
C ILE A 62 -12.28 8.07 -25.86
N ASP A 63 -13.53 8.26 -25.41
CA ASP A 63 -14.10 9.55 -24.97
C ASP A 63 -13.12 10.29 -24.07
N LYS A 64 -12.69 11.50 -24.44
CA LYS A 64 -11.71 12.36 -23.73
C LYS A 64 -12.03 12.59 -22.25
N ASN A 65 -13.29 12.46 -21.82
CA ASN A 65 -13.67 12.60 -20.41
C ASN A 65 -13.42 11.33 -19.57
N LEU A 66 -13.15 10.18 -20.19
CA LEU A 66 -12.84 8.95 -19.48
C LEU A 66 -11.46 9.05 -18.81
N LYS A 67 -11.41 8.83 -17.49
CA LYS A 67 -10.16 8.67 -16.74
C LYS A 67 -9.44 7.40 -17.20
N ARG A 68 -8.24 7.55 -17.76
CA ARG A 68 -7.46 6.43 -18.35
C ARG A 68 -6.03 6.32 -17.82
N GLY A 69 -5.83 6.63 -16.53
CA GLY A 69 -4.51 6.55 -15.91
C GLY A 69 -3.84 5.17 -16.07
N VAL A 70 -4.63 4.10 -16.14
CA VAL A 70 -4.15 2.72 -16.40
C VAL A 70 -3.50 2.51 -17.77
N LEU A 71 -3.74 3.42 -18.72
CA LEU A 71 -3.10 3.41 -20.04
C LEU A 71 -1.77 4.19 -20.04
N SER A 72 -1.51 4.99 -19.01
CA SER A 72 -0.18 5.61 -18.85
C SER A 72 0.88 4.55 -18.59
N GLU A 73 2.13 4.85 -18.96
CA GLU A 73 3.28 4.01 -18.63
C GLU A 73 3.56 4.05 -17.12
N ASP A 74 3.48 5.23 -16.51
CA ASP A 74 3.99 5.47 -15.16
C ASP A 74 3.03 5.00 -14.05
N ALA A 75 1.72 5.22 -14.16
CA ALA A 75 0.84 5.12 -12.98
C ALA A 75 0.80 3.73 -12.33
N ILE A 76 0.78 2.66 -13.14
CA ILE A 76 0.78 1.30 -12.60
C ILE A 76 2.20 0.89 -12.20
N TYR A 77 3.22 1.33 -12.94
CA TYR A 77 4.62 1.06 -12.61
C TYR A 77 5.04 1.69 -11.28
N ASP A 78 4.68 2.95 -11.04
CA ASP A 78 4.92 3.64 -9.78
C ASP A 78 4.24 2.92 -8.62
N LEU A 79 2.99 2.50 -8.79
CA LEU A 79 2.27 1.71 -7.79
C LEU A 79 2.98 0.38 -7.48
N MET A 80 3.52 -0.31 -8.50
CA MET A 80 4.29 -1.54 -8.29
C MET A 80 5.56 -1.26 -7.47
N SER A 81 6.26 -0.18 -7.79
CA SER A 81 7.45 0.25 -7.06
C SER A 81 7.14 0.58 -5.61
N ASP A 82 6.09 1.37 -5.36
CA ASP A 82 5.63 1.73 -4.02
C ASP A 82 5.25 0.48 -3.21
N ASN A 83 4.53 -0.46 -3.83
CA ASN A 83 4.16 -1.71 -3.19
C ASN A 83 5.40 -2.55 -2.81
N TYR A 84 6.38 -2.66 -3.72
CA TYR A 84 7.64 -3.36 -3.45
C TYR A 84 8.41 -2.70 -2.29
N GLN A 85 8.58 -1.38 -2.33
CA GLN A 85 9.28 -0.64 -1.28
C GLN A 85 8.56 -0.74 0.08
N CYS A 86 7.24 -0.74 0.08
CA CYS A 86 6.43 -0.96 1.28
C CYS A 86 6.68 -2.35 1.87
N CYS A 87 6.64 -3.41 1.06
CA CYS A 87 6.95 -4.76 1.51
C CYS A 87 8.35 -4.88 2.11
N MET A 88 9.36 -4.24 1.51
CA MET A 88 10.73 -4.22 2.05
C MET A 88 10.78 -3.57 3.43
N LYS A 89 10.14 -2.40 3.61
CA LYS A 89 10.05 -1.73 4.91
C LYS A 89 9.34 -2.57 5.96
N MET A 90 8.29 -3.30 5.57
CA MET A 90 7.58 -4.22 6.46
C MET A 90 8.49 -5.38 6.92
N LEU A 91 9.30 -5.94 6.02
CA LEU A 91 10.26 -6.98 6.37
C LEU A 91 11.36 -6.46 7.30
N GLU A 92 11.92 -5.29 7.00
CA GLU A 92 12.92 -4.64 7.85
C GLU A 92 12.38 -4.38 9.26
N LEU A 93 11.16 -3.83 9.36
CA LEU A 93 10.50 -3.57 10.64
C LEU A 93 10.23 -4.87 11.41
N ALA A 94 9.74 -5.90 10.74
CA ALA A 94 9.48 -7.20 11.37
C ALA A 94 10.77 -7.82 11.91
N VAL A 95 11.85 -7.79 11.14
CA VAL A 95 13.17 -8.29 11.57
C VAL A 95 13.69 -7.49 12.76
N ASP A 96 13.53 -6.16 12.76
CA ASP A 96 13.94 -5.30 13.87
C ASP A 96 13.21 -5.65 15.17
N TYR A 97 11.89 -5.81 15.12
CA TYR A 97 11.09 -6.18 16.29
C TYR A 97 11.45 -7.57 16.81
N LEU A 98 11.66 -8.54 15.92
CA LEU A 98 11.98 -9.92 16.30
C LEU A 98 13.37 -10.11 16.88
N LYS A 99 14.34 -9.22 16.58
CA LYS A 99 15.68 -9.24 17.20
C LYS A 99 15.65 -8.85 18.68
N HIS A 100 14.59 -8.17 19.11
CA HIS A 100 14.49 -7.56 20.43
C HIS A 100 13.36 -8.15 21.29
N THR A 101 12.71 -9.21 20.81
CA THR A 101 11.82 -10.12 21.56
C THR A 101 12.54 -11.39 21.98
#